data_AF-A0A8H7YL09-F1
#
_entry.id   AF-A0A8H7YL09-F1
#
_cell.length_a   1.000
_cell.length_b   1.000
_cell.length_c   1.000
_cell.angle_alpha   90.00
_cell.angle_beta   90.00
_cell.angle_gamma   90.00
#
_symmetry.space_group_name_H-M   'P 1'
#
loop_
_entity.id
_entity.type
_entity.pdbx_description
1 polymer ?
#
loop_
_entity_poly.entity_id
_entity_poly.type
_entity_poly.pdbx_seq_one_letter_code
_entity_poly.pdbx_strand_id
1 'polypeptide(L)'
;MMVQIMNEITDKPNWNVKVSDDTIVDKWRKEMLTGNYGFSEAMTKWVMDELRYKTRIFHEYGLVDVFNGGVVKSDTALPESVNQELKAGVQKLEDVPEDLKDYHPSTNKQVLNLVHPSLFPLVYGRSRILSEKLLGLNDCIPSCGLGETLPVPRDKYTVFDDKLDNHSGWAGNFWKDKIYSQKFQWLPCSVEFIDEPGSYLPLDPKDPSKVAAASLAPPCRITSYINNLHPHKHRELYRTIEKVISCAIPLWNRTLSSLSAEYTRRINYDICIRESSLSPSREGTNGSRKPKRSITKSGYVLPEPRKFEPTMTPSLSPGSVDLKKQYRNTGLQVIVKLANIYLTPEKPKYDGGAWHVEGQLNEHICATALYYYDNQNITNGHIAFRQQCATNPKIKNSRGEDPAFLPEIFGKHTLSSATQIPGSVECSQGRLLTFPNTVQHRVEPFELADKSKPGHRKILTLFLVDPHIRIISTANVPPQRRDWWMEHIESTGALKKLPKELVDMILGSGSEADFPFNMEEAKRFRLELMAERTARVTEQDRHFRHRVFSLCEH
;
A
#
# COMPACT_ATOMS: atom_id res chain seq x y z
N MET A 1 -11.44 17.05 4.65
CA MET A 1 -11.63 18.38 4.03
C MET A 1 -10.32 19.08 3.70
N MET A 2 -9.62 19.76 4.63
CA MET A 2 -8.35 20.46 4.32
C MET A 2 -7.32 19.54 3.62
N VAL A 3 -7.17 18.32 4.12
CA VAL A 3 -6.27 17.30 3.56
C VAL A 3 -6.68 16.85 2.15
N GLN A 4 -7.98 16.80 1.85
CA GLN A 4 -8.48 16.40 0.53
C GLN A 4 -8.16 17.47 -0.51
N ILE A 5 -8.42 18.75 -0.20
CA ILE A 5 -8.09 19.85 -1.12
C ILE A 5 -6.58 19.96 -1.35
N MET A 6 -5.75 19.75 -0.31
CA MET A 6 -4.31 19.69 -0.52
C MET A 6 -3.92 18.55 -1.46
N ASN A 7 -4.53 17.37 -1.31
CA ASN A 7 -4.30 16.27 -2.24
C ASN A 7 -4.66 16.65 -3.68
N GLU A 8 -5.86 17.22 -3.91
CA GLU A 8 -6.31 17.70 -5.24
C GLU A 8 -5.39 18.76 -5.84
N ILE A 9 -4.88 19.70 -5.03
CA ILE A 9 -3.93 20.72 -5.51
C ILE A 9 -2.60 20.05 -5.89
N THR A 10 -2.11 19.12 -5.08
CA THR A 10 -0.85 18.40 -5.37
C THR A 10 -0.95 17.42 -6.55
N ASP A 11 -2.16 17.11 -7.02
CA ASP A 11 -2.39 16.38 -8.28
C ASP A 11 -2.31 17.27 -9.52
N LYS A 12 -2.35 18.59 -9.36
CA LYS A 12 -2.22 19.51 -10.49
C LYS A 12 -0.77 19.54 -11.00
N PRO A 13 -0.54 19.52 -12.32
CA PRO A 13 0.80 19.68 -12.87
C PRO A 13 1.46 20.98 -12.38
N ASN A 14 2.74 20.90 -12.00
CA ASN A 14 3.55 22.02 -11.51
C ASN A 14 2.96 22.74 -10.28
N TRP A 15 2.18 22.06 -9.45
CA TRP A 15 1.60 22.66 -8.22
C TRP A 15 2.67 23.31 -7.33
N ASN A 16 3.85 22.70 -7.26
CA ASN A 16 5.00 23.14 -6.46
C ASN A 16 5.55 24.51 -6.90
N VAL A 17 5.41 24.85 -8.19
CA VAL A 17 5.74 26.18 -8.71
C VAL A 17 4.55 27.13 -8.52
N LYS A 18 3.35 26.65 -8.87
CA LYS A 18 2.11 27.44 -8.85
C LYS A 18 1.71 27.95 -7.47
N VAL A 19 2.10 27.26 -6.39
CA VAL A 19 1.81 27.70 -5.00
C VAL A 19 2.56 28.97 -4.59
N SER A 20 3.56 29.38 -5.38
CA SER A 20 4.29 30.64 -5.21
C SER A 20 3.73 31.79 -6.06
N ASP A 21 2.78 31.52 -6.96
CA ASP A 21 2.11 32.54 -7.77
C ASP A 21 0.84 33.01 -7.05
N ASP A 22 0.86 34.25 -6.56
CA ASP A 22 -0.25 34.82 -5.80
C ASP A 22 -1.55 34.92 -6.61
N THR A 23 -1.48 35.06 -7.95
CA THR A 23 -2.67 35.08 -8.82
C THR A 23 -3.36 33.72 -8.83
N ILE A 24 -2.57 32.65 -8.91
CA ILE A 24 -3.07 31.27 -8.89
C ILE A 24 -3.58 30.91 -7.50
N VAL A 25 -2.83 31.28 -6.46
CA VAL A 25 -3.22 31.06 -5.06
C VAL A 25 -4.54 31.78 -4.74
N ASP A 26 -4.73 33.01 -5.22
CA ASP A 26 -5.98 33.76 -5.04
C ASP A 26 -7.16 33.07 -5.74
N LYS A 27 -6.93 32.46 -6.90
CA LYS A 27 -7.95 31.65 -7.58
C LYS A 27 -8.32 30.42 -6.74
N TRP A 28 -7.34 29.63 -6.28
CA TRP A 28 -7.60 28.47 -5.42
C TRP A 28 -8.28 28.87 -4.11
N ARG A 29 -7.91 30.01 -3.52
CA ARG A 29 -8.56 30.57 -2.34
C ARG A 29 -10.03 30.87 -2.58
N LYS A 30 -10.35 31.55 -3.69
CA LYS A 30 -11.75 31.83 -4.06
C LYS A 30 -12.53 30.53 -4.25
N GLU A 31 -11.97 29.56 -4.98
CA GLU A 31 -12.59 28.24 -5.19
C GLU A 31 -12.90 27.53 -3.86
N MET A 32 -11.97 27.53 -2.90
CA MET A 32 -12.19 26.95 -1.56
C MET A 32 -13.29 27.65 -0.77
N LEU A 33 -13.30 28.99 -0.76
CA LEU A 33 -14.27 29.80 -0.02
C LEU A 33 -15.69 29.72 -0.60
N THR A 34 -15.81 29.61 -1.93
CA THR A 34 -17.12 29.48 -2.61
C THR A 34 -17.62 28.04 -2.70
N GLY A 35 -16.75 27.07 -2.42
CA GLY A 35 -17.09 25.65 -2.52
C GLY A 35 -18.05 25.17 -1.42
N ASN A 36 -18.66 24.01 -1.64
CA ASN A 36 -19.61 23.39 -0.72
C ASN A 36 -19.00 22.84 0.58
N TYR A 37 -17.69 23.02 0.76
CA TYR A 37 -16.94 22.50 1.89
C TYR A 37 -17.00 23.43 3.12
N GLY A 38 -17.43 24.69 2.98
CA GLY A 38 -17.53 25.61 4.12
C GLY A 38 -16.17 26.00 4.71
N PHE A 39 -15.16 26.21 3.86
CA PHE A 39 -13.85 26.69 4.30
C PHE A 39 -13.94 28.11 4.88
N SER A 40 -13.24 28.33 5.99
CA SER A 40 -12.96 29.66 6.48
C SER A 40 -11.73 30.27 5.79
N GLU A 41 -11.54 31.56 5.99
CA GLU A 41 -10.30 32.25 5.60
C GLU A 41 -9.07 31.69 6.33
N ALA A 42 -9.23 31.31 7.60
CA ALA A 42 -8.15 30.71 8.38
C ALA A 42 -7.76 29.33 7.84
N MET A 43 -8.74 28.49 7.47
CA MET A 43 -8.49 27.18 6.84
C MET A 43 -7.80 27.33 5.48
N THR A 44 -8.26 28.27 4.67
CA THR A 44 -7.67 28.56 3.35
C THR A 44 -6.23 29.00 3.48
N LYS A 45 -5.95 29.96 4.37
CA LYS A 45 -4.59 30.42 4.64
C LYS A 45 -3.72 29.26 5.11
N TRP A 46 -4.23 28.45 6.03
CA TRP A 46 -3.50 27.32 6.60
C TRP A 46 -3.14 26.27 5.53
N VAL A 47 -4.07 25.95 4.63
CA VAL A 47 -3.81 25.04 3.49
C VAL A 47 -2.68 25.57 2.61
N MET A 48 -2.67 26.87 2.30
CA MET A 48 -1.62 27.47 1.48
C MET A 48 -0.26 27.49 2.17
N ASP A 49 -0.24 27.78 3.48
CA ASP A 49 0.98 27.72 4.27
C ASP A 49 1.55 26.28 4.32
N GLU A 50 0.70 25.25 4.51
CA GLU A 50 1.15 23.84 4.48
C GLU A 50 1.63 23.42 3.09
N LEU A 51 0.95 23.81 2.01
CA LEU A 51 1.39 23.50 0.64
C LEU A 51 2.75 24.14 0.34
N ARG A 52 2.97 25.39 0.73
CA ARG A 52 4.27 26.08 0.60
C ARG A 52 5.35 25.41 1.44
N TYR A 53 5.01 24.86 2.60
CA TYR A 53 5.96 24.06 3.37
C TYR A 53 6.29 22.72 2.69
N LYS A 54 5.28 22.03 2.15
CA LYS A 54 5.44 20.75 1.45
C LYS A 54 6.34 20.86 0.21
N THR A 55 6.44 22.03 -0.44
CA THR A 55 7.38 22.20 -1.57
C THR A 55 8.82 21.93 -1.17
N ARG A 56 9.23 22.26 0.06
CA ARG A 56 10.60 21.97 0.54
C ARG A 56 10.90 20.46 0.50
N ILE A 57 9.99 19.68 1.05
CA ILE A 57 10.08 18.21 1.07
C ILE A 57 10.03 17.67 -0.35
N PHE A 58 9.14 18.21 -1.19
CA PHE A 58 9.02 17.80 -2.58
C PHE A 58 10.29 18.11 -3.38
N HIS A 59 10.93 19.26 -3.17
CA HIS A 59 12.19 19.61 -3.84
C HIS A 59 13.36 18.74 -3.39
N GLU A 60 13.36 18.29 -2.13
CA GLU A 60 14.43 17.48 -1.57
C GLU A 60 14.26 15.97 -1.82
N TYR A 61 13.01 15.47 -1.84
CA TYR A 61 12.72 14.03 -1.89
C TYR A 61 11.78 13.61 -3.02
N GLY A 62 11.18 14.57 -3.76
CA GLY A 62 10.21 14.32 -4.82
C GLY A 62 8.91 13.67 -4.36
N LEU A 63 8.56 13.76 -3.08
CA LEU A 63 7.39 13.08 -2.50
C LEU A 63 6.45 14.04 -1.79
N VAL A 64 5.21 13.59 -1.61
CA VAL A 64 4.13 14.33 -0.94
C VAL A 64 3.42 13.41 0.03
N ASP A 65 3.37 13.78 1.31
CA ASP A 65 2.46 13.16 2.27
C ASP A 65 1.02 13.57 1.96
N VAL A 66 0.17 12.58 1.67
CA VAL A 66 -1.23 12.80 1.33
C VAL A 66 -2.09 12.85 2.58
N PHE A 67 -2.07 11.80 3.39
CA PHE A 67 -2.89 11.67 4.59
C PHE A 67 -2.02 11.50 5.83
N ASN A 68 -2.51 11.99 6.98
CA ASN A 68 -1.94 11.59 8.27
C ASN A 68 -2.21 10.10 8.44
N GLY A 69 -1.15 9.30 8.65
CA GLY A 69 -1.23 7.84 8.58
C GLY A 69 -0.30 7.21 7.54
N GLY A 70 0.69 7.96 7.03
CA GLY A 70 1.77 7.40 6.22
C GLY A 70 1.43 7.13 4.76
N VAL A 71 0.39 7.74 4.20
CA VAL A 71 0.10 7.63 2.75
C VAL A 71 0.92 8.67 2.00
N VAL A 72 1.87 8.22 1.18
CA VAL A 72 2.87 9.05 0.50
C VAL A 72 2.87 8.76 -1.00
N LYS A 73 2.80 9.80 -1.84
CA LYS A 73 2.86 9.67 -3.30
C LYS A 73 4.06 10.41 -3.89
N SER A 74 4.51 9.95 -5.05
CA SER A 74 5.49 10.65 -5.88
C SER A 74 5.19 10.41 -7.36
N ASP A 75 5.20 11.48 -8.14
CA ASP A 75 5.08 11.45 -9.60
C ASP A 75 6.44 11.56 -10.31
N THR A 76 7.53 11.63 -9.52
CA THR A 76 8.90 11.85 -10.01
C THR A 76 9.89 10.81 -9.48
N ALA A 77 9.45 9.86 -8.64
CA ALA A 77 10.33 8.86 -8.03
C ALA A 77 10.96 7.91 -9.05
N LEU A 78 10.23 7.55 -10.12
CA LEU A 78 10.73 6.68 -11.18
C LEU A 78 11.07 7.49 -12.44
N PRO A 79 12.32 7.39 -12.94
CA PRO A 79 12.66 7.92 -14.26
C PRO A 79 11.87 7.22 -15.37
N GLU A 80 11.56 7.95 -16.44
CA GLU A 80 10.85 7.40 -17.59
C GLU A 80 11.62 6.25 -18.27
N SER A 81 12.96 6.26 -18.23
CA SER A 81 13.77 5.14 -18.72
C SER A 81 13.48 3.83 -17.98
N VAL A 82 13.34 3.87 -16.66
CA VAL A 82 12.96 2.69 -15.84
C VAL A 82 11.54 2.26 -16.17
N ASN A 83 10.64 3.20 -16.42
CA ASN A 83 9.27 2.91 -16.85
C ASN A 83 9.23 2.16 -18.19
N GLN A 84 10.01 2.61 -19.17
CA GLN A 84 10.12 1.96 -20.49
C GLN A 84 10.76 0.57 -20.40
N GLU A 85 11.80 0.41 -19.59
CA GLU A 85 12.37 -0.90 -19.27
C GLU A 85 11.33 -1.85 -18.65
N LEU A 86 10.47 -1.33 -17.75
CA LEU A 86 9.44 -2.12 -17.09
C LEU A 86 8.39 -2.57 -18.11
N LYS A 87 7.90 -1.67 -18.96
CA LYS A 87 6.97 -2.00 -20.04
C LYS A 87 7.54 -3.09 -20.96
N ALA A 88 8.78 -2.96 -21.39
CA ALA A 88 9.44 -3.94 -22.25
C ALA A 88 9.66 -5.30 -21.56
N GLY A 89 10.01 -5.30 -20.27
CA GLY A 89 10.18 -6.52 -19.48
C GLY A 89 8.86 -7.25 -19.24
N VAL A 90 7.80 -6.50 -18.93
CA VAL A 90 6.45 -7.02 -18.67
C VAL A 90 5.77 -7.49 -19.96
N GLN A 91 6.01 -6.84 -21.09
CA GLN A 91 5.46 -7.25 -22.39
C GLN A 91 5.71 -8.74 -22.69
N LYS A 92 6.88 -9.27 -22.30
CA LYS A 92 7.21 -10.71 -22.47
C LYS A 92 6.32 -11.66 -21.66
N LEU A 93 5.68 -11.18 -20.59
CA LEU A 93 4.70 -11.92 -19.80
C LEU A 93 3.28 -11.77 -20.36
N GLU A 94 3.00 -10.68 -21.06
CA GLU A 94 1.71 -10.40 -21.70
C GLU A 94 1.56 -11.12 -23.04
N ASP A 95 2.64 -11.17 -23.82
CA ASP A 95 2.72 -11.71 -25.18
C ASP A 95 2.85 -13.24 -25.16
N VAL A 96 1.91 -13.88 -24.46
CA VAL A 96 1.71 -15.34 -24.45
C VAL A 96 0.39 -15.70 -25.15
N PRO A 97 0.28 -16.92 -25.71
CA PRO A 97 -0.99 -17.45 -26.20
C PRO A 97 -2.15 -17.26 -25.22
N GLU A 98 -3.35 -16.98 -25.74
CA GLU A 98 -4.53 -16.60 -24.94
C GLU A 98 -4.94 -17.68 -23.91
N ASP A 99 -4.72 -18.94 -24.24
CA ASP A 99 -4.95 -20.11 -23.39
C ASP A 99 -3.96 -20.20 -22.21
N LEU A 100 -2.79 -19.57 -22.33
CA LEU A 100 -1.79 -19.48 -21.27
C LEU A 100 -1.97 -18.25 -20.37
N LYS A 101 -2.81 -17.28 -20.76
CA LYS A 101 -3.08 -16.08 -19.95
C LYS A 101 -3.80 -16.44 -18.65
N ASP A 102 -3.26 -15.95 -17.55
CA ASP A 102 -3.78 -16.22 -16.20
C ASP A 102 -4.74 -15.12 -15.73
N TYR A 103 -5.99 -15.19 -16.20
CA TYR A 103 -7.02 -14.27 -15.74
C TYR A 103 -7.44 -14.54 -14.29
N HIS A 104 -7.65 -13.47 -13.53
CA HIS A 104 -8.10 -13.55 -12.15
C HIS A 104 -9.52 -14.15 -12.09
N PRO A 105 -9.75 -15.21 -11.28
CA PRO A 105 -10.98 -16.02 -11.33
C PRO A 105 -12.28 -15.23 -11.15
N SER A 106 -12.26 -14.19 -10.33
CA SER A 106 -13.45 -13.41 -9.95
C SER A 106 -13.71 -12.16 -10.81
N THR A 107 -13.01 -11.98 -11.93
CA THR A 107 -12.99 -10.68 -12.67
C THR A 107 -13.51 -10.77 -14.09
N ASN A 108 -14.18 -11.87 -14.46
CA ASN A 108 -14.73 -12.06 -15.80
C ASN A 108 -13.71 -11.73 -16.93
N LYS A 109 -12.47 -12.17 -16.76
CA LYS A 109 -11.33 -11.89 -17.67
C LYS A 109 -10.93 -10.42 -17.84
N GLN A 110 -11.24 -9.55 -16.88
CA GLN A 110 -10.77 -8.16 -16.89
C GLN A 110 -9.41 -7.98 -16.23
N VAL A 111 -9.07 -8.81 -15.23
CA VAL A 111 -7.76 -8.73 -14.56
C VAL A 111 -6.86 -9.87 -15.02
N LEU A 112 -5.73 -9.53 -15.64
CA LEU A 112 -4.69 -10.46 -16.06
C LEU A 112 -3.57 -10.46 -15.01
N ASN A 113 -3.33 -11.61 -14.38
CA ASN A 113 -2.24 -11.79 -13.45
C ASN A 113 -0.98 -12.18 -14.22
N LEU A 114 0.09 -11.38 -14.12
CA LEU A 114 1.36 -11.67 -14.76
C LEU A 114 2.33 -12.31 -13.76
N VAL A 115 2.44 -11.70 -12.58
CA VAL A 115 3.12 -12.27 -11.41
C VAL A 115 2.17 -12.11 -10.25
N HIS A 116 1.69 -13.21 -9.68
CA HIS A 116 0.75 -13.15 -8.56
C HIS A 116 1.23 -14.05 -7.42
N PRO A 117 1.39 -13.51 -6.19
CA PRO A 117 1.96 -14.27 -5.09
C PRO A 117 1.06 -15.43 -4.61
N SER A 118 -0.24 -15.40 -4.92
CA SER A 118 -1.15 -16.53 -4.69
C SER A 118 -1.03 -17.67 -5.71
N LEU A 119 -0.23 -17.54 -6.77
CA LEU A 119 0.07 -18.66 -7.67
C LEU A 119 1.42 -19.27 -7.25
N PHE A 120 1.44 -20.60 -7.05
CA PHE A 120 2.53 -21.31 -6.38
C PHE A 120 2.90 -20.72 -5.00
N PRO A 121 1.93 -20.49 -4.09
CA PRO A 121 2.24 -20.09 -2.73
C PRO A 121 2.97 -21.23 -2.00
N LEU A 122 3.53 -20.96 -0.82
CA LEU A 122 3.87 -22.03 0.10
C LEU A 122 2.58 -22.73 0.54
N VAL A 123 2.57 -24.06 0.51
CA VAL A 123 1.49 -24.93 0.96
C VAL A 123 2.04 -25.83 2.07
N TYR A 124 1.67 -25.54 3.30
CA TYR A 124 2.11 -26.33 4.45
C TYR A 124 1.66 -27.81 4.33
N GLY A 125 2.54 -28.74 4.66
CA GLY A 125 2.34 -30.18 4.47
C GLY A 125 2.59 -30.68 3.05
N ARG A 126 2.90 -29.79 2.09
CA ARG A 126 3.14 -30.14 0.68
C ARG A 126 4.43 -29.55 0.12
N SER A 127 4.68 -28.26 0.37
CA SER A 127 5.89 -27.56 -0.08
C SER A 127 7.14 -28.12 0.58
N ARG A 128 8.24 -28.11 -0.18
CA ARG A 128 9.56 -28.50 0.34
C ARG A 128 10.37 -27.28 0.76
N ILE A 129 11.16 -27.44 1.82
CA ILE A 129 12.04 -26.41 2.37
C ILE A 129 13.46 -26.95 2.53
N LEU A 130 14.44 -26.08 2.32
CA LEU A 130 15.84 -26.31 2.65
C LEU A 130 16.13 -25.67 4.01
N SER A 131 16.35 -26.48 5.04
CA SER A 131 16.60 -26.03 6.41
C SER A 131 18.04 -25.54 6.63
N GLU A 132 19.00 -26.08 5.90
CA GLU A 132 20.44 -25.82 6.10
C GLU A 132 21.08 -24.91 5.04
N LYS A 133 20.33 -24.54 3.98
CA LYS A 133 20.87 -23.79 2.84
C LYS A 133 19.89 -22.73 2.37
N LEU A 134 20.41 -21.52 2.14
CA LEU A 134 19.71 -20.46 1.42
C LEU A 134 20.06 -20.52 -0.08
N LEU A 135 19.03 -20.39 -0.92
CA LEU A 135 19.12 -20.36 -2.37
C LEU A 135 19.31 -18.94 -2.89
N GLY A 136 20.20 -18.82 -3.87
CA GLY A 136 20.32 -17.67 -4.73
C GLY A 136 19.62 -17.88 -6.08
N LEU A 137 19.74 -16.89 -6.97
CA LEU A 137 19.15 -16.94 -8.32
C LEU A 137 19.70 -18.05 -9.23
N ASN A 138 20.98 -18.43 -9.04
CA ASN A 138 21.66 -19.38 -9.91
C ASN A 138 21.38 -20.84 -9.53
N ASP A 139 21.18 -21.12 -8.24
CA ASP A 139 21.02 -22.47 -7.70
C ASP A 139 19.59 -22.81 -7.31
N CYS A 140 18.63 -21.89 -7.44
CA CYS A 140 17.22 -22.17 -7.14
C CYS A 140 16.59 -23.19 -8.10
N ILE A 141 16.80 -23.06 -9.42
CA ILE A 141 16.20 -23.96 -10.42
C ILE A 141 16.75 -25.40 -10.30
N PRO A 142 18.08 -25.62 -10.17
CA PRO A 142 18.62 -26.95 -9.89
C PRO A 142 18.12 -27.57 -8.57
N SER A 143 17.68 -26.74 -7.64
CA SER A 143 17.18 -27.19 -6.33
C SER A 143 15.69 -27.52 -6.32
N CYS A 144 14.97 -27.35 -7.44
CA CYS A 144 13.57 -27.74 -7.57
C CYS A 144 13.38 -29.22 -7.16
N GLY A 145 12.41 -29.49 -6.28
CA GLY A 145 12.16 -30.84 -5.78
C GLY A 145 13.00 -31.26 -4.56
N LEU A 146 14.06 -30.52 -4.23
CA LEU A 146 14.91 -30.83 -3.07
C LEU A 146 14.30 -30.32 -1.76
N GLY A 147 14.84 -30.82 -0.65
CA GLY A 147 14.43 -30.45 0.71
C GLY A 147 13.38 -31.38 1.32
N GLU A 148 13.08 -31.12 2.58
CA GLU A 148 12.07 -31.85 3.36
C GLU A 148 10.70 -31.19 3.23
N THR A 149 9.63 -31.97 3.36
CA THR A 149 8.27 -31.42 3.38
C THR A 149 8.07 -30.60 4.63
N LEU A 150 7.74 -29.32 4.47
CA LEU A 150 7.49 -28.43 5.59
C LEU A 150 6.20 -28.87 6.33
N PRO A 151 6.25 -29.15 7.65
CA PRO A 151 5.09 -29.63 8.38
C PRO A 151 4.01 -28.55 8.54
N VAL A 152 2.77 -29.00 8.78
CA VAL A 152 1.66 -28.09 9.11
C VAL A 152 1.90 -27.43 10.48
N PRO A 153 1.81 -26.10 10.60
CA PRO A 153 1.96 -25.40 11.88
C PRO A 153 0.92 -25.88 12.90
N ARG A 154 1.38 -26.16 14.12
CA ARG A 154 0.49 -26.60 15.22
C ARG A 154 -0.48 -25.47 15.60
N ASP A 155 -1.71 -25.83 15.96
CA ASP A 155 -2.80 -24.89 16.30
C ASP A 155 -2.39 -23.82 17.32
N LYS A 156 -1.63 -24.21 18.36
CA LYS A 156 -1.19 -23.28 19.42
C LYS A 156 -0.31 -22.12 18.93
N TYR A 157 0.27 -22.21 17.74
CA TYR A 157 1.08 -21.15 17.13
C TYR A 157 0.29 -20.30 16.14
N THR A 158 -1.02 -20.56 16.00
CA THR A 158 -1.90 -19.86 15.04
C THR A 158 -2.91 -18.93 15.70
N VAL A 159 -2.91 -18.90 17.03
CA VAL A 159 -3.76 -18.04 17.87
C VAL A 159 -2.88 -16.93 18.45
N PHE A 160 -3.46 -15.74 18.65
CA PHE A 160 -2.73 -14.63 19.28
C PHE A 160 -2.58 -14.89 20.78
N ASP A 161 -1.44 -14.52 21.38
CA ASP A 161 -1.29 -14.63 22.83
C ASP A 161 -2.09 -13.51 23.51
N ASP A 162 -3.19 -13.87 24.17
CA ASP A 162 -4.05 -12.94 24.91
C ASP A 162 -3.27 -12.07 25.93
N LYS A 163 -2.08 -12.52 26.39
CA LYS A 163 -1.22 -11.74 27.30
C LYS A 163 -0.57 -10.51 26.65
N LEU A 164 -0.54 -10.43 25.32
CA LEU A 164 -0.05 -9.27 24.56
C LEU A 164 -1.13 -8.21 24.33
N ASP A 165 -2.41 -8.53 24.60
CA ASP A 165 -3.47 -7.53 24.62
C ASP A 165 -3.37 -6.74 25.94
N ASN A 166 -2.91 -5.48 25.87
CA ASN A 166 -2.77 -4.55 27.00
C ASN A 166 -4.14 -4.10 27.57
N HIS A 167 -5.02 -5.05 27.92
CA HIS A 167 -6.36 -4.82 28.47
C HIS A 167 -7.21 -3.85 27.63
N SER A 168 -6.98 -3.78 26.31
CA SER A 168 -7.66 -2.82 25.44
C SER A 168 -9.14 -3.15 25.22
N GLY A 169 -9.57 -4.35 25.63
CA GLY A 169 -10.91 -4.89 25.38
C GLY A 169 -11.23 -5.07 23.89
N TRP A 170 -10.28 -4.76 23.00
CA TRP A 170 -10.47 -4.65 21.55
C TRP A 170 -10.75 -6.01 20.91
N ALA A 171 -10.19 -7.08 21.46
CA ALA A 171 -10.08 -8.32 20.73
C ALA A 171 -10.28 -9.59 21.55
N GLY A 172 -11.02 -9.50 22.67
CA GLY A 172 -11.34 -10.64 23.53
C GLY A 172 -11.98 -11.85 22.82
N ASN A 173 -12.61 -11.67 21.65
CA ASN A 173 -13.01 -12.77 20.76
C ASN A 173 -12.28 -12.79 19.41
N PHE A 174 -11.70 -11.67 18.94
CA PHE A 174 -10.96 -11.60 17.67
C PHE A 174 -9.63 -12.37 17.73
N TRP A 175 -8.97 -12.37 18.89
CA TRP A 175 -7.72 -13.09 19.13
C TRP A 175 -7.89 -14.59 19.32
N LYS A 176 -9.12 -15.06 19.60
CA LYS A 176 -9.45 -16.48 19.72
C LYS A 176 -9.53 -17.17 18.34
N ASP A 177 -9.67 -16.40 17.26
CA ASP A 177 -9.68 -16.91 15.90
C ASP A 177 -8.25 -17.16 15.41
N LYS A 178 -8.06 -18.19 14.56
CA LYS A 178 -6.74 -18.57 14.03
C LYS A 178 -6.16 -17.48 13.12
N ILE A 179 -5.50 -16.46 13.65
CA ILE A 179 -5.02 -15.29 12.91
C ILE A 179 -3.92 -15.61 11.87
N TYR A 180 -3.26 -16.75 12.00
CA TYR A 180 -2.32 -17.28 11.01
C TYR A 180 -2.96 -18.43 10.21
N SER A 181 -2.74 -18.44 8.90
CA SER A 181 -3.03 -19.58 8.04
C SER A 181 -2.16 -20.77 8.42
N GLN A 182 -2.80 -21.95 8.50
CA GLN A 182 -2.10 -23.24 8.59
C GLN A 182 -1.90 -23.88 7.23
N LYS A 183 -2.46 -23.30 6.17
CA LYS A 183 -2.45 -23.88 4.83
C LYS A 183 -1.45 -23.19 3.92
N PHE A 184 -1.42 -21.85 3.96
CA PHE A 184 -0.71 -21.09 2.94
C PHE A 184 0.15 -19.97 3.51
N GLN A 185 1.18 -19.60 2.75
CA GLN A 185 1.93 -18.36 2.95
C GLN A 185 2.44 -17.86 1.60
N TRP A 186 2.42 -16.55 1.38
CA TRP A 186 3.15 -15.95 0.25
C TRP A 186 4.66 -15.96 0.51
N LEU A 187 5.43 -16.28 -0.53
CA LEU A 187 6.89 -16.33 -0.46
C LEU A 187 7.50 -14.99 -0.94
N PRO A 188 8.06 -14.16 -0.05
CA PRO A 188 8.84 -13.00 -0.47
C PRO A 188 10.15 -13.44 -1.14
N CYS A 189 10.68 -12.58 -2.02
CA CYS A 189 12.09 -12.64 -2.39
C CYS A 189 12.96 -11.85 -1.41
N SER A 190 14.24 -12.22 -1.32
CA SER A 190 15.25 -11.51 -0.53
C SER A 190 15.88 -10.39 -1.35
N VAL A 191 16.09 -9.25 -0.71
CA VAL A 191 16.66 -8.05 -1.31
C VAL A 191 17.81 -7.55 -0.44
N GLU A 192 18.96 -7.30 -1.03
CA GLU A 192 20.15 -6.76 -0.34
C GLU A 192 20.47 -5.36 -0.86
N PHE A 193 21.05 -4.53 0.01
CA PHE A 193 21.51 -3.19 -0.38
C PHE A 193 22.87 -3.27 -1.07
N ILE A 194 23.07 -2.44 -2.08
CA ILE A 194 24.34 -2.28 -2.79
C ILE A 194 25.03 -1.01 -2.28
N ASP A 195 26.32 -1.10 -1.94
CA ASP A 195 27.15 0.03 -1.48
C ASP A 195 28.33 0.33 -2.41
N GLU A 196 28.19 -0.01 -3.69
CA GLU A 196 29.21 0.27 -4.68
C GLU A 196 29.23 1.76 -5.05
N PRO A 197 30.39 2.43 -5.05
CA PRO A 197 30.49 3.81 -5.52
C PRO A 197 29.97 3.94 -6.97
N GLY A 198 29.00 4.84 -7.19
CA GLY A 198 28.42 5.08 -8.52
C GLY A 198 27.22 4.19 -8.89
N SER A 199 26.72 3.34 -7.99
CA SER A 199 25.54 2.48 -8.23
C SER A 199 24.19 3.21 -8.17
N TYR A 200 24.19 4.52 -7.87
CA TYR A 200 22.99 5.35 -7.88
C TYR A 200 22.49 5.59 -9.31
N LEU A 201 21.17 5.69 -9.48
CA LEU A 201 20.58 5.92 -10.80
C LEU A 201 21.14 7.22 -11.42
N PRO A 202 21.57 7.19 -12.70
CA PRO A 202 22.16 8.36 -13.35
C PRO A 202 21.16 9.51 -13.41
N LEU A 203 21.63 10.69 -13.02
CA LEU A 203 20.86 11.93 -12.97
C LEU A 203 20.51 12.40 -14.39
N ASP A 204 19.30 12.93 -14.58
CA ASP A 204 19.00 13.74 -15.76
C ASP A 204 19.54 15.17 -15.52
N PRO A 205 20.59 15.60 -16.22
CA PRO A 205 21.17 16.92 -16.01
C PRO A 205 20.26 18.07 -16.45
N LYS A 206 19.14 17.79 -17.13
CA LYS A 206 18.21 18.82 -17.64
C LYS A 206 17.07 19.17 -16.67
N ASP A 207 16.90 18.44 -15.57
CA ASP A 207 15.83 18.68 -14.59
C ASP A 207 16.33 18.55 -13.13
N PRO A 208 16.80 19.65 -12.52
CA PRO A 208 17.31 19.67 -11.15
C PRO A 208 16.30 19.24 -10.08
N SER A 209 14.99 19.29 -10.36
CA SER A 209 13.97 18.87 -9.41
C SER A 209 13.83 17.34 -9.32
N LYS A 210 14.24 16.61 -10.36
CA LYS A 210 14.37 15.15 -10.37
C LYS A 210 15.67 14.66 -9.73
N VAL A 211 16.64 15.55 -9.54
CA VAL A 211 17.97 15.23 -9.01
C VAL A 211 17.93 14.79 -7.54
N ALA A 212 17.00 15.28 -6.73
CA ALA A 212 17.01 15.01 -5.29
C ALA A 212 16.29 13.69 -4.89
N ALA A 213 15.20 13.32 -5.56
CA ALA A 213 14.44 12.11 -5.25
C ALA A 213 15.16 10.80 -5.66
N ALA A 214 15.77 10.80 -6.86
CA ALA A 214 16.46 9.62 -7.40
C ALA A 214 17.86 9.42 -6.83
N SER A 215 18.54 10.49 -6.39
CA SER A 215 19.87 10.40 -5.75
C SER A 215 19.84 9.83 -4.33
N LEU A 216 18.66 9.81 -3.70
CA LEU A 216 18.45 9.22 -2.37
C LEU A 216 18.02 7.74 -2.42
N ALA A 217 17.64 7.22 -3.58
CA ALA A 217 17.21 5.83 -3.75
C ALA A 217 18.42 4.90 -3.52
N PRO A 218 18.45 4.13 -2.43
CA PRO A 218 19.55 3.24 -2.17
C PRO A 218 19.46 2.07 -3.15
N PRO A 219 20.51 1.80 -3.93
CA PRO A 219 20.49 0.70 -4.88
C PRO A 219 20.39 -0.62 -4.14
N CYS A 220 19.61 -1.54 -4.68
CA CYS A 220 19.41 -2.86 -4.10
C CYS A 220 19.47 -3.95 -5.17
N ARG A 221 19.65 -5.20 -4.73
CA ARG A 221 19.68 -6.38 -5.56
C ARG A 221 18.74 -7.45 -5.02
N ILE A 222 18.00 -8.12 -5.89
CA ILE A 222 17.23 -9.31 -5.55
C ILE A 222 18.18 -10.51 -5.53
N THR A 223 18.24 -11.22 -4.41
CA THR A 223 19.18 -12.33 -4.22
C THR A 223 18.53 -13.70 -4.32
N SER A 224 17.22 -13.81 -4.06
CA SER A 224 16.43 -15.04 -4.29
C SER A 224 15.32 -14.82 -5.32
N TYR A 225 14.81 -15.88 -5.94
CA TYR A 225 13.85 -15.74 -7.04
C TYR A 225 12.55 -15.05 -6.59
N ILE A 226 11.93 -14.24 -7.45
CA ILE A 226 10.57 -13.74 -7.26
C ILE A 226 9.60 -14.90 -7.51
N ASN A 227 8.70 -15.15 -6.57
CA ASN A 227 7.73 -16.23 -6.71
C ASN A 227 6.96 -16.09 -8.05
N ASN A 228 6.85 -17.21 -8.78
CA ASN A 228 6.21 -17.27 -10.09
C ASN A 228 6.86 -16.42 -11.22
N LEU A 229 8.09 -15.92 -11.07
CA LEU A 229 8.82 -15.23 -12.13
C LEU A 229 10.18 -15.88 -12.40
N HIS A 230 10.39 -16.47 -13.58
CA HIS A 230 11.57 -17.27 -13.86
C HIS A 230 12.86 -16.40 -13.89
N PRO A 231 13.86 -16.67 -13.03
CA PRO A 231 15.01 -15.77 -12.83
C PRO A 231 15.93 -15.63 -14.06
N HIS A 232 16.15 -16.73 -14.80
CA HIS A 232 17.00 -16.69 -15.99
C HIS A 232 16.28 -16.10 -17.22
N LYS A 233 15.03 -16.52 -17.51
CA LYS A 233 14.24 -16.03 -18.65
C LYS A 233 13.88 -14.54 -18.54
N HIS A 234 13.69 -14.03 -17.33
CA HIS A 234 13.26 -12.65 -17.08
C HIS A 234 14.33 -11.81 -16.36
N ARG A 235 15.62 -12.09 -16.59
CA ARG A 235 16.74 -11.41 -15.92
C ARG A 235 16.68 -9.88 -16.01
N GLU A 236 16.32 -9.34 -17.17
CA GLU A 236 16.19 -7.88 -17.33
C GLU A 236 15.03 -7.31 -16.51
N LEU A 237 13.90 -8.02 -16.42
CA LEU A 237 12.77 -7.60 -15.58
C LEU A 237 13.13 -7.63 -14.08
N TYR A 238 13.94 -8.60 -13.63
CA TYR A 238 14.47 -8.58 -12.26
C TYR A 238 15.28 -7.31 -12.00
N ARG A 239 16.20 -6.95 -12.91
CA ARG A 239 16.98 -5.70 -12.81
C ARG A 239 16.09 -4.46 -12.79
N THR A 240 15.02 -4.44 -13.58
CA THR A 240 14.08 -3.32 -13.55
C THR A 240 13.34 -3.26 -12.22
N ILE A 241 12.87 -4.39 -11.69
CA ILE A 241 12.17 -4.46 -10.39
C ILE A 241 13.10 -4.02 -9.26
N GLU A 242 14.40 -4.36 -9.30
CA GLU A 242 15.41 -3.84 -8.36
C GLU A 242 15.46 -2.31 -8.36
N LYS A 243 15.42 -1.66 -9.54
CA LYS A 243 15.35 -0.20 -9.65
C LYS A 243 14.05 0.35 -9.07
N VAL A 244 12.90 -0.30 -9.32
CA VAL A 244 11.62 0.12 -8.72
C VAL A 244 11.64 0.00 -7.20
N ILE A 245 12.17 -1.09 -6.64
CA ILE A 245 12.34 -1.27 -5.19
C ILE A 245 13.24 -0.18 -4.63
N SER A 246 14.37 0.12 -5.31
CA SER A 246 15.29 1.19 -4.92
C SER A 246 14.56 2.54 -4.82
N CYS A 247 13.72 2.88 -5.80
CA CYS A 247 12.89 4.08 -5.81
C CYS A 247 11.78 4.08 -4.74
N ALA A 248 11.29 2.90 -4.32
CA ALA A 248 10.26 2.79 -3.29
C ALA A 248 10.80 2.97 -1.87
N ILE A 249 12.07 2.69 -1.62
CA ILE A 249 12.66 2.73 -0.26
C ILE A 249 12.55 4.11 0.40
N PRO A 250 12.87 5.25 -0.24
CA PRO A 250 12.65 6.57 0.37
C PRO A 250 11.19 6.85 0.74
N LEU A 251 10.25 6.38 -0.09
CA LEU A 251 8.81 6.52 0.18
C LEU A 251 8.37 5.60 1.33
N TRP A 252 8.91 4.38 1.44
CA TRP A 252 8.68 3.50 2.59
C TRP A 252 9.26 4.06 3.88
N ASN A 253 10.48 4.62 3.85
CA ASN A 253 11.06 5.34 4.99
C ASN A 253 10.11 6.42 5.48
N ARG A 254 9.55 7.23 4.57
CA ARG A 254 8.58 8.28 4.91
C ARG A 254 7.27 7.71 5.46
N THR A 255 6.74 6.67 4.81
CA THR A 255 5.52 5.95 5.19
C THR A 255 5.60 5.36 6.59
N LEU A 256 6.72 4.71 6.93
CA LEU A 256 6.90 4.04 8.22
C LEU A 256 7.28 5.02 9.33
N SER A 257 8.13 6.02 9.04
CA SER A 257 8.45 7.09 10.02
C SER A 257 7.21 7.84 10.49
N SER A 258 6.26 8.04 9.57
CA SER A 258 4.97 8.66 9.84
C SER A 258 4.14 7.95 10.92
N LEU A 259 4.36 6.65 11.16
CA LEU A 259 3.65 5.91 12.21
C LEU A 259 4.17 6.24 13.63
N SER A 260 5.44 6.62 13.73
CA SER A 260 6.07 7.02 15.00
C SER A 260 5.99 8.52 15.28
N ALA A 261 5.58 9.32 14.29
CA ALA A 261 5.56 10.76 14.39
C ALA A 261 4.36 11.24 15.22
N GLU A 262 4.62 12.11 16.20
CA GLU A 262 3.57 12.89 16.84
C GLU A 262 3.03 13.93 15.84
N TYR A 263 1.92 13.61 15.19
CA TYR A 263 1.25 14.60 14.35
C TYR A 263 0.57 15.67 15.21
N THR A 264 0.99 16.92 15.05
CA THR A 264 0.21 18.05 15.57
C THR A 264 -1.13 18.10 14.86
N ARG A 265 -2.21 18.11 15.64
CA ARG A 265 -3.57 18.25 15.12
C ARG A 265 -3.72 19.60 14.43
N ARG A 266 -4.09 19.59 13.14
CA ARG A 266 -4.31 20.82 12.34
C ARG A 266 -5.38 21.72 12.97
N ILE A 267 -6.42 21.08 13.51
CA ILE A 267 -7.51 21.72 14.25
C ILE A 267 -7.59 21.03 15.62
N ASN A 268 -7.43 21.82 16.69
CA ASN A 268 -7.63 21.34 18.06
C ASN A 268 -9.05 21.68 18.51
N TYR A 269 -9.81 20.66 18.90
CA TYR A 269 -11.16 20.82 19.42
C TYR A 269 -11.33 20.09 20.73
N ASP A 270 -10.68 20.62 21.76
CA ASP A 270 -10.69 20.04 23.11
C ASP A 270 -11.85 20.60 23.97
N ILE A 271 -12.50 21.68 23.50
CA ILE A 271 -13.61 22.34 24.19
C ILE A 271 -14.72 22.67 23.18
N CYS A 272 -15.93 22.18 23.46
CA CYS A 272 -17.13 22.54 22.70
C CYS A 272 -17.74 23.83 23.26
N ILE A 273 -17.88 24.86 22.41
CA ILE A 273 -18.34 26.19 22.80
C ILE A 273 -19.63 26.52 22.04
N ARG A 274 -20.69 26.90 22.77
CA ARG A 274 -21.88 27.51 22.19
C ARG A 274 -21.70 29.02 22.13
N GLU A 275 -22.23 29.66 21.09
CA GLU A 275 -22.19 31.12 20.96
C GLU A 275 -22.80 31.81 22.19
N SER A 276 -23.93 31.28 22.69
CA SER A 276 -24.65 31.80 23.85
C SER A 276 -23.92 31.67 25.19
N SER A 277 -22.89 30.81 25.30
CA SER A 277 -22.09 30.69 26.52
C SER A 277 -20.92 31.67 26.58
N LEU A 278 -20.66 32.40 25.50
CA LEU A 278 -19.69 33.48 25.48
C LEU A 278 -20.30 34.73 26.11
N SER A 279 -19.63 35.33 27.09
CA SER A 279 -20.12 36.53 27.78
C SER A 279 -20.42 37.66 26.77
N PRO A 280 -21.60 38.32 26.82
CA PRO A 280 -21.81 39.54 26.07
C PRO A 280 -20.76 40.55 26.52
N SER A 281 -19.97 41.06 25.58
CA SER A 281 -18.87 41.95 25.90
C SER A 281 -19.45 43.27 26.39
N ARG A 282 -18.98 43.78 27.53
CA ARG A 282 -19.15 45.20 27.88
C ARG A 282 -18.60 46.02 26.71
N GLU A 283 -19.43 46.88 26.14
CA GLU A 283 -19.03 47.83 25.09
C GLU A 283 -17.90 48.72 25.62
N GLY A 284 -16.66 48.33 25.34
CA GLY A 284 -15.49 49.16 25.51
C GLY A 284 -15.32 50.03 24.27
N THR A 285 -15.17 51.32 24.48
CA THR A 285 -15.16 52.47 23.56
C THR A 285 -14.07 52.50 22.48
N ASN A 286 -13.59 51.36 21.98
CA ASN A 286 -12.71 51.31 20.81
C ASN A 286 -13.26 50.33 19.76
N GLY A 287 -13.70 50.87 18.62
CA GLY A 287 -14.45 50.21 17.55
C GLY A 287 -13.71 49.14 16.74
N SER A 288 -12.96 48.24 17.37
CA SER A 288 -12.49 47.03 16.70
C SER A 288 -13.67 46.05 16.56
N ARG A 289 -14.31 46.00 15.39
CA ARG A 289 -15.26 44.94 15.01
C ARG A 289 -14.61 43.58 15.27
N LYS A 290 -15.15 42.81 16.21
CA LYS A 290 -14.66 41.44 16.47
C LYS A 290 -14.89 40.56 15.22
N PRO A 291 -14.00 39.58 14.96
CA PRO A 291 -14.16 38.68 13.83
C PRO A 291 -15.46 37.87 13.97
N LYS A 292 -16.27 37.86 12.90
CA LYS A 292 -17.51 37.08 12.81
C LYS A 292 -17.12 35.60 12.88
N ARG A 293 -17.62 34.88 13.89
CA ARG A 293 -17.34 33.46 14.07
C ARG A 293 -18.30 32.62 13.24
N SER A 294 -17.78 31.56 12.63
CA SER A 294 -18.62 30.56 11.96
C SER A 294 -19.31 29.71 13.02
N ILE A 295 -20.64 29.62 12.93
CA ILE A 295 -21.46 28.86 13.87
C ILE A 295 -22.30 27.81 13.13
N THR A 296 -22.57 26.70 13.79
CA THR A 296 -23.48 25.68 13.29
C THR A 296 -24.94 26.12 13.43
N LYS A 297 -25.88 25.34 12.87
CA LYS A 297 -27.32 25.61 12.98
C LYS A 297 -27.79 25.64 14.43
N SER A 298 -27.21 24.80 15.29
CA SER A 298 -27.52 24.74 16.73
C SER A 298 -26.73 25.74 17.57
N GLY A 299 -25.98 26.66 16.94
CA GLY A 299 -25.24 27.73 17.63
C GLY A 299 -23.91 27.28 18.24
N TYR A 300 -23.33 26.16 17.78
CA TYR A 300 -21.97 25.77 18.17
C TYR A 300 -20.94 26.52 17.36
N VAL A 301 -19.85 26.96 17.98
CA VAL A 301 -18.75 27.61 17.28
C VAL A 301 -17.95 26.55 16.53
N LEU A 302 -17.81 26.71 15.20
CA LEU A 302 -17.00 25.82 14.38
C LEU A 302 -15.52 26.00 14.72
N PRO A 303 -14.75 24.91 14.83
CA PRO A 303 -13.34 25.01 15.15
C PRO A 303 -12.53 25.52 13.96
N GLU A 304 -11.60 26.41 14.26
CA GLU A 304 -10.66 26.98 13.30
C GLU A 304 -9.25 26.40 13.54
N PRO A 305 -8.40 26.29 12.50
CA PRO A 305 -7.04 25.86 12.69
C PRO A 305 -6.25 26.89 13.50
N ARG A 306 -5.25 26.43 14.23
CA ARG A 306 -4.25 27.32 14.83
C ARG A 306 -3.40 27.96 13.73
N LYS A 307 -2.58 28.95 14.08
CA LYS A 307 -1.56 29.47 13.16
C LYS A 307 -0.72 28.29 12.66
N PHE A 308 -0.44 28.27 11.35
CA PHE A 308 0.43 27.25 10.79
C PHE A 308 1.82 27.34 11.42
N GLU A 309 2.27 26.22 11.97
CA GLU A 309 3.62 26.00 12.45
C GLU A 309 4.14 24.74 11.75
N PRO A 310 5.31 24.80 11.11
CA PRO A 310 5.91 23.63 10.50
C PRO A 310 6.10 22.55 11.57
N THR A 311 5.34 21.46 11.46
CA THR A 311 5.66 20.25 12.21
C THR A 311 6.98 19.70 11.71
N MET A 312 7.87 19.30 12.63
CA MET A 312 9.09 18.60 12.26
C MET A 312 8.75 17.50 11.25
N THR A 313 9.41 17.52 10.11
CA THR A 313 9.30 16.45 9.12
C THR A 313 9.64 15.12 9.81
N PRO A 314 8.79 14.08 9.70
CA PRO A 314 9.09 12.75 10.22
C PRO A 314 10.44 12.18 9.79
N SER A 315 11.04 12.65 8.70
CA SER A 315 12.37 12.25 8.24
C SER A 315 13.52 12.87 9.04
N LEU A 316 13.29 14.00 9.74
CA LEU A 316 14.29 14.71 10.53
C LEU A 316 14.11 14.53 12.05
N SER A 317 13.08 13.80 12.49
CA SER A 317 12.89 13.47 13.91
C SER A 317 13.83 12.34 14.35
N PRO A 318 14.42 12.42 15.56
CA PRO A 318 15.09 11.26 16.18
C PRO A 318 14.14 10.05 16.19
N GLY A 319 14.57 8.92 15.62
CA GLY A 319 13.74 7.72 15.48
C GLY A 319 13.08 7.52 14.11
N SER A 320 13.37 8.37 13.12
CA SER A 320 12.93 8.15 11.74
C SER A 320 13.45 6.82 11.18
N VAL A 321 12.61 6.15 10.39
CA VAL A 321 12.94 4.90 9.72
C VAL A 321 13.87 5.20 8.55
N ASP A 322 15.04 4.55 8.58
CA ASP A 322 15.98 4.49 7.46
C ASP A 322 16.28 3.03 7.17
N LEU A 323 15.55 2.45 6.21
CA LEU A 323 15.66 1.03 5.87
C LEU A 323 17.07 0.65 5.45
N LYS A 324 17.79 1.52 4.71
CA LYS A 324 19.16 1.23 4.29
C LYS A 324 20.08 1.16 5.50
N LYS A 325 20.04 2.18 6.36
CA LYS A 325 20.92 2.26 7.53
C LYS A 325 20.62 1.15 8.55
N GLN A 326 19.35 0.86 8.79
CA GLN A 326 18.91 -0.07 9.83
C GLN A 326 19.06 -1.54 9.41
N TYR A 327 18.79 -1.87 8.13
CA TYR A 327 18.76 -3.25 7.64
C TYR A 327 19.81 -3.56 6.58
N ARG A 328 20.88 -2.76 6.54
CA ARG A 328 22.01 -2.93 5.62
C ARG A 328 22.52 -4.37 5.55
N ASN A 329 22.70 -4.99 6.71
CA ASN A 329 23.34 -6.30 6.85
C ASN A 329 22.35 -7.47 6.70
N THR A 330 21.06 -7.25 6.96
CA THR A 330 20.02 -8.29 6.95
C THR A 330 19.21 -8.29 5.66
N GLY A 331 19.26 -7.19 4.89
CA GLY A 331 18.43 -6.97 3.73
C GLY A 331 16.94 -6.86 4.07
N LEU A 332 16.12 -6.84 3.03
CA LEU A 332 14.66 -6.78 3.07
C LEU A 332 14.05 -8.07 2.51
N GLN A 333 12.77 -8.30 2.81
CA GLN A 333 11.94 -9.30 2.16
C GLN A 333 10.79 -8.58 1.46
N VAL A 334 10.64 -8.83 0.15
CA VAL A 334 9.64 -8.14 -0.69
C VAL A 334 8.82 -9.17 -1.46
N ILE A 335 7.50 -9.04 -1.39
CA ILE A 335 6.57 -9.81 -2.22
C ILE A 335 6.22 -8.96 -3.44
N VAL A 336 6.34 -9.53 -4.63
CA VAL A 336 6.11 -8.82 -5.90
C VAL A 336 4.82 -9.30 -6.55
N LYS A 337 4.02 -8.36 -7.07
CA LYS A 337 2.82 -8.64 -7.85
C LYS A 337 2.77 -7.73 -9.07
N LEU A 338 2.48 -8.30 -10.24
CA LEU A 338 2.22 -7.60 -11.49
C LEU A 338 0.84 -8.02 -12.00
N ALA A 339 -0.04 -7.04 -12.19
CA ALA A 339 -1.38 -7.29 -12.70
C ALA A 339 -1.82 -6.15 -13.63
N ASN A 340 -2.56 -6.53 -14.65
CA ASN A 340 -3.17 -5.61 -15.60
C ASN A 340 -4.69 -5.70 -15.50
N ILE A 341 -5.36 -4.57 -15.65
CA ILE A 341 -6.81 -4.47 -15.77
C ILE A 341 -7.10 -4.00 -17.19
N TYR A 342 -7.79 -4.81 -17.97
CA TYR A 342 -8.24 -4.50 -19.33
C TYR A 342 -9.75 -4.27 -19.36
N LEU A 343 -10.14 -3.21 -20.06
CA LEU A 343 -11.52 -2.87 -20.36
C LEU A 343 -11.72 -2.89 -21.87
N THR A 344 -12.85 -3.42 -22.31
CA THR A 344 -13.24 -3.46 -23.72
C THR A 344 -14.59 -2.76 -23.89
N PRO A 345 -14.99 -2.35 -25.10
CA PRO A 345 -16.32 -1.80 -25.34
C PRO A 345 -17.46 -2.68 -24.80
N GLU A 346 -17.30 -4.00 -24.81
CA GLU A 346 -18.26 -4.98 -24.29
C GLU A 346 -18.24 -5.09 -22.76
N LYS A 347 -17.09 -4.78 -22.13
CA LYS A 347 -16.88 -4.78 -20.68
C LYS A 347 -16.23 -3.46 -20.25
N PRO A 348 -16.96 -2.32 -20.33
CA PRO A 348 -16.36 -1.00 -20.27
C PRO A 348 -16.12 -0.49 -18.85
N LYS A 349 -16.54 -1.23 -17.82
CA LYS A 349 -16.47 -0.82 -16.41
C LYS A 349 -15.71 -1.85 -15.57
N TYR A 350 -14.92 -1.36 -14.62
CA TYR A 350 -14.32 -2.12 -13.54
C TYR A 350 -14.96 -1.69 -12.22
N ASP A 351 -15.51 -2.63 -11.45
CA ASP A 351 -16.28 -2.34 -10.23
C ASP A 351 -15.43 -1.99 -9.01
N GLY A 352 -14.10 -2.08 -9.11
CA GLY A 352 -13.19 -1.83 -7.99
C GLY A 352 -12.99 -3.06 -7.09
N GLY A 353 -12.54 -2.82 -5.86
CA GLY A 353 -12.23 -3.85 -4.87
C GLY A 353 -12.96 -3.67 -3.55
N ALA A 354 -12.91 -4.70 -2.71
CA ALA A 354 -13.37 -4.64 -1.32
C ALA A 354 -12.38 -3.88 -0.44
N TRP A 355 -12.84 -3.40 0.72
CA TRP A 355 -11.96 -2.84 1.74
C TRP A 355 -11.11 -3.94 2.38
N HIS A 356 -9.80 -3.78 2.40
CA HIS A 356 -8.88 -4.76 2.97
C HIS A 356 -7.55 -4.14 3.42
N VAL A 357 -6.76 -4.93 4.15
CA VAL A 357 -5.29 -4.77 4.28
C VAL A 357 -4.62 -5.89 3.48
N GLU A 358 -3.34 -5.75 3.18
CA GLU A 358 -2.61 -6.70 2.35
C GLU A 358 -2.15 -7.93 3.13
N GLY A 359 -2.35 -9.10 2.53
CA GLY A 359 -1.95 -10.38 3.10
C GLY A 359 -2.72 -10.80 4.36
N GLN A 360 -2.20 -11.81 5.02
CA GLN A 360 -2.55 -12.24 6.38
C GLN A 360 -1.31 -12.08 7.27
N LEU A 361 -1.45 -12.40 8.56
CA LEU A 361 -0.34 -12.23 9.50
C LEU A 361 0.88 -13.11 9.16
N ASN A 362 0.71 -14.22 8.44
CA ASN A 362 1.83 -15.04 7.97
C ASN A 362 2.84 -14.26 7.14
N GLU A 363 2.40 -13.24 6.40
CA GLU A 363 3.27 -12.47 5.51
C GLU A 363 3.94 -11.29 6.21
N HIS A 364 3.50 -10.90 7.41
CA HIS A 364 4.07 -9.77 8.17
C HIS A 364 4.28 -8.49 7.32
N ILE A 365 3.38 -8.20 6.38
CA ILE A 365 3.50 -7.02 5.51
C ILE A 365 3.31 -5.77 6.36
N CYS A 366 4.31 -4.86 6.34
CA CYS A 366 4.29 -3.61 7.08
C CYS A 366 3.94 -2.39 6.20
N ALA A 367 4.27 -2.44 4.90
CA ALA A 367 3.96 -1.38 3.95
C ALA A 367 3.79 -1.92 2.53
N THR A 368 3.06 -1.17 1.72
CA THR A 368 2.78 -1.47 0.31
C THR A 368 3.29 -0.33 -0.56
N ALA A 369 3.82 -0.65 -1.74
CA ALA A 369 4.05 0.29 -2.83
C ALA A 369 3.27 -0.12 -4.08
N LEU A 370 2.59 0.82 -4.72
CA LEU A 370 1.88 0.68 -5.97
C LEU A 370 2.49 1.61 -7.02
N TYR A 371 2.90 1.05 -8.15
CA TYR A 371 3.39 1.81 -9.30
C TYR A 371 2.48 1.59 -10.51
N TYR A 372 1.82 2.66 -10.96
CA TYR A 372 0.93 2.66 -12.12
C TYR A 372 1.73 2.95 -13.38
N TYR A 373 2.33 1.93 -13.99
CA TYR A 373 3.32 2.13 -15.04
C TYR A 373 2.72 2.43 -16.42
N ASP A 374 1.47 2.04 -16.67
CA ASP A 374 0.80 2.25 -17.94
C ASP A 374 -0.73 2.34 -17.79
N ASN A 375 -1.31 3.50 -18.09
CA ASN A 375 -2.75 3.70 -18.10
C ASN A 375 -3.17 4.27 -19.47
N GLN A 376 -4.17 3.66 -20.11
CA GLN A 376 -4.65 4.09 -21.41
C GLN A 376 -6.17 4.03 -21.49
N ASN A 377 -6.77 5.09 -22.04
CA ASN A 377 -8.21 5.15 -22.36
C ASN A 377 -9.15 4.77 -21.20
N ILE A 378 -8.85 5.21 -19.98
CA ILE A 378 -9.69 5.00 -18.81
C ILE A 378 -9.93 6.32 -18.08
N THR A 379 -11.04 6.42 -17.37
CA THR A 379 -11.30 7.51 -16.43
C THR A 379 -10.28 7.46 -15.28
N ASN A 380 -10.06 8.60 -14.62
CA ASN A 380 -9.21 8.68 -13.42
C ASN A 380 -9.77 7.73 -12.35
N GLY A 381 -9.02 6.66 -12.06
CA GLY A 381 -9.37 5.75 -10.97
C GLY A 381 -8.70 6.19 -9.69
N HIS A 382 -9.23 5.72 -8.57
CA HIS A 382 -8.79 6.14 -7.25
C HIS A 382 -8.56 4.93 -6.34
N ILE A 383 -7.70 5.11 -5.35
CA ILE A 383 -7.57 4.21 -4.21
C ILE A 383 -8.00 4.98 -2.96
N ALA A 384 -9.09 4.51 -2.34
CA ALA A 384 -9.64 5.11 -1.14
C ALA A 384 -9.06 4.45 0.10
N PHE A 385 -8.86 5.24 1.15
CA PHE A 385 -8.34 4.79 2.43
C PHE A 385 -9.40 4.97 3.52
N ARG A 386 -9.34 4.14 4.55
CA ARG A 386 -10.14 4.29 5.77
C ARG A 386 -9.36 3.85 7.00
N GLN A 387 -9.69 4.48 8.13
CA GLN A 387 -9.04 4.26 9.41
C GLN A 387 -10.08 4.32 10.55
N GLN A 388 -9.67 3.88 11.75
CA GLN A 388 -10.43 4.12 12.97
C GLN A 388 -10.09 5.50 13.54
N CYS A 389 -11.10 6.28 13.93
CA CYS A 389 -10.89 7.45 14.75
C CYS A 389 -10.92 7.11 16.26
N ALA A 390 -10.47 8.03 17.10
CA ALA A 390 -10.60 7.89 18.54
C ALA A 390 -12.08 7.81 18.93
N THR A 391 -12.46 6.77 19.67
CA THR A 391 -13.85 6.46 20.03
C THR A 391 -14.34 7.22 21.27
N ASN A 392 -13.42 7.68 22.13
CA ASN A 392 -13.72 8.48 23.32
C ASN A 392 -12.80 9.72 23.38
N PRO A 393 -13.04 10.75 22.53
CA PRO A 393 -12.26 11.97 22.62
C PRO A 393 -12.67 12.74 23.88
N LYS A 394 -11.67 13.10 24.71
CA LYS A 394 -11.85 13.91 25.93
C LYS A 394 -12.21 15.37 25.60
N ILE A 395 -13.41 15.61 25.08
CA ILE A 395 -13.91 16.94 24.73
C ILE A 395 -14.68 17.51 25.92
N LYS A 396 -14.19 18.61 26.49
CA LYS A 396 -14.91 19.29 27.58
C LYS A 396 -16.09 20.07 27.00
N ASN A 397 -17.27 19.91 27.58
CA ASN A 397 -18.44 20.74 27.26
C ASN A 397 -18.74 21.71 28.41
N SER A 398 -18.99 22.97 28.08
CA SER A 398 -19.30 24.06 29.02
C SER A 398 -20.53 23.86 29.92
N ARG A 399 -21.42 22.87 29.67
CA ARG A 399 -22.62 22.62 30.51
C ARG A 399 -22.95 21.14 30.80
N GLY A 400 -22.02 20.19 30.58
CA GLY A 400 -22.29 18.75 30.68
C GLY A 400 -22.45 18.06 29.31
N GLU A 401 -22.61 16.74 29.31
CA GLU A 401 -22.62 15.84 28.13
C GLU A 401 -23.80 16.11 27.17
N ASP A 402 -23.79 17.22 26.42
CA ASP A 402 -24.69 17.39 25.27
C ASP A 402 -24.08 16.69 24.05
N PRO A 403 -24.61 15.55 23.56
CA PRO A 403 -24.06 14.86 22.39
C PRO A 403 -24.44 15.53 21.05
N ALA A 404 -25.28 16.57 21.05
CA ALA A 404 -25.83 17.17 19.83
C ALA A 404 -24.78 17.90 18.97
N PHE A 405 -23.61 18.26 19.51
CA PHE A 405 -22.54 18.86 18.70
C PHE A 405 -21.82 17.84 17.81
N LEU A 406 -21.87 16.53 18.15
CA LEU A 406 -21.09 15.52 17.44
C LEU A 406 -21.45 15.42 15.95
N PRO A 407 -22.73 15.40 15.53
CA PRO A 407 -23.07 15.31 14.12
C PRO A 407 -22.73 16.60 13.37
N GLU A 408 -22.91 17.76 14.01
CA GLU A 408 -22.69 19.05 13.37
C GLU A 408 -21.19 19.41 13.23
N ILE A 409 -20.34 18.97 14.16
CA ILE A 409 -18.90 19.27 14.15
C ILE A 409 -18.07 18.13 13.54
N PHE A 410 -18.38 16.88 13.87
CA PHE A 410 -17.59 15.71 13.47
C PHE A 410 -18.27 14.85 12.41
N GLY A 411 -19.55 15.10 12.08
CA GLY A 411 -20.32 14.25 11.17
C GLY A 411 -20.59 12.85 11.75
N LYS A 412 -20.56 12.72 13.08
CA LYS A 412 -20.70 11.44 13.78
C LYS A 412 -21.78 11.52 14.85
N HIS A 413 -22.50 10.43 15.07
CA HIS A 413 -23.45 10.29 16.17
C HIS A 413 -22.83 9.43 17.28
N THR A 414 -23.31 9.58 18.51
CA THR A 414 -23.06 8.59 19.57
C THR A 414 -23.50 7.21 19.07
N LEU A 415 -22.71 6.19 19.39
CA LEU A 415 -22.85 4.81 18.94
C LEU A 415 -22.72 4.57 17.42
N SER A 416 -22.34 5.59 16.63
CA SER A 416 -22.02 5.40 15.21
C SER A 416 -20.62 4.80 15.01
N SER A 417 -20.39 4.12 13.89
CA SER A 417 -19.09 3.51 13.60
C SER A 417 -17.96 4.54 13.62
N ALA A 418 -16.86 4.20 14.30
CA ALA A 418 -15.63 5.00 14.37
C ALA A 418 -14.79 4.92 13.07
N THR A 419 -15.30 4.25 12.05
CA THR A 419 -14.68 4.24 10.72
C THR A 419 -14.72 5.63 10.08
N GLN A 420 -13.56 6.15 9.69
CA GLN A 420 -13.41 7.40 8.94
C GLN A 420 -12.75 7.14 7.60
N ILE A 421 -13.25 7.78 6.54
CA ILE A 421 -12.65 7.79 5.21
C ILE A 421 -11.91 9.13 5.05
N PRO A 422 -10.58 9.19 5.27
CA PRO A 422 -9.81 10.43 5.12
C PRO A 422 -9.81 10.96 3.68
N GLY A 423 -9.92 10.09 2.68
CA GLY A 423 -9.98 10.43 1.27
C GLY A 423 -9.47 9.31 0.38
N SER A 424 -9.19 9.67 -0.87
CA SER A 424 -8.61 8.80 -1.88
C SER A 424 -7.44 9.48 -2.61
N VAL A 425 -6.60 8.67 -3.26
CA VAL A 425 -5.50 9.13 -4.12
C VAL A 425 -5.83 8.76 -5.56
N GLU A 426 -5.63 9.68 -6.49
CA GLU A 426 -5.75 9.40 -7.92
C GLU A 426 -4.63 8.45 -8.38
N CYS A 427 -4.99 7.40 -9.12
CA CYS A 427 -4.10 6.36 -9.63
C CYS A 427 -3.52 6.72 -11.01
N SER A 428 -2.84 7.87 -11.11
CA SER A 428 -2.31 8.42 -12.37
C SER A 428 -1.09 7.63 -12.87
N GLN A 429 -0.85 7.62 -14.18
CA GLN A 429 0.33 6.95 -14.76
C GLN A 429 1.64 7.60 -14.24
N GLY A 430 2.65 6.78 -13.97
CA GLY A 430 3.96 7.22 -13.46
C GLY A 430 3.97 7.50 -11.95
N ARG A 431 2.82 7.43 -11.29
CA ARG A 431 2.72 7.61 -9.84
C ARG A 431 3.19 6.37 -9.09
N LEU A 432 4.12 6.59 -8.16
CA LEU A 432 4.46 5.67 -7.10
C LEU A 432 3.74 6.09 -5.81
N LEU A 433 2.92 5.20 -5.27
CA LEU A 433 2.16 5.41 -4.05
C LEU A 433 2.58 4.39 -3.00
N THR A 434 2.82 4.84 -1.78
CA THR A 434 3.12 3.98 -0.63
C THR A 434 2.20 4.27 0.54
N PHE A 435 1.90 3.25 1.33
CA PHE A 435 1.07 3.36 2.52
C PHE A 435 1.38 2.18 3.47
N PRO A 436 1.16 2.35 4.78
CA PRO A 436 1.42 1.28 5.74
C PRO A 436 0.29 0.26 5.68
N ASN A 437 0.58 -0.98 6.05
CA ASN A 437 -0.42 -2.05 6.11
C ASN A 437 -1.34 -1.98 7.34
N THR A 438 -1.37 -0.82 8.00
CA THR A 438 -2.25 -0.50 9.14
C THR A 438 -3.51 0.26 8.71
N VAL A 439 -3.55 0.77 7.47
CA VAL A 439 -4.71 1.46 6.90
C VAL A 439 -5.44 0.53 5.92
N GLN A 440 -6.75 0.41 6.09
CA GLN A 440 -7.57 -0.31 5.12
C GLN A 440 -7.75 0.54 3.87
N HIS A 441 -7.70 -0.10 2.71
CA HIS A 441 -7.85 0.56 1.44
C HIS A 441 -8.74 -0.23 0.49
N ARG A 442 -9.19 0.42 -0.58
CA ARG A 442 -9.88 -0.22 -1.70
C ARG A 442 -9.59 0.52 -3.00
N VAL A 443 -9.58 -0.22 -4.09
CA VAL A 443 -9.63 0.36 -5.44
C VAL A 443 -11.07 0.79 -5.74
N GLU A 444 -11.27 2.03 -6.16
CA GLU A 444 -12.58 2.53 -6.57
C GLU A 444 -12.91 2.17 -8.03
N PRO A 445 -14.20 2.13 -8.40
CA PRO A 445 -14.60 1.84 -9.77
C PRO A 445 -14.01 2.83 -10.79
N PHE A 446 -13.78 2.36 -12.01
CA PHE A 446 -13.43 3.21 -13.15
C PHE A 446 -13.92 2.58 -14.46
N GLU A 447 -14.01 3.38 -15.53
CA GLU A 447 -14.52 2.93 -16.82
C GLU A 447 -13.67 3.45 -17.99
N LEU A 448 -13.98 3.01 -19.20
CA LEU A 448 -13.39 3.54 -20.43
C LEU A 448 -13.72 5.04 -20.58
N ALA A 449 -12.71 5.84 -20.94
CA ALA A 449 -12.90 7.25 -21.25
C ALA A 449 -13.59 7.42 -22.62
N ASP A 450 -13.07 6.75 -23.64
CA ASP A 450 -13.71 6.52 -24.93
C ASP A 450 -14.24 5.08 -24.98
N LYS A 451 -15.57 4.94 -24.82
CA LYS A 451 -16.26 3.64 -24.77
C LYS A 451 -16.20 2.84 -26.07
N SER A 452 -15.74 3.44 -27.17
CA SER A 452 -15.58 2.77 -28.47
C SER A 452 -14.25 2.03 -28.62
N LYS A 453 -13.27 2.29 -27.74
CA LYS A 453 -11.93 1.72 -27.81
C LYS A 453 -11.58 0.96 -26.54
N PRO A 454 -10.73 -0.08 -26.61
CA PRO A 454 -10.21 -0.72 -25.41
C PRO A 454 -9.34 0.23 -24.59
N GLY A 455 -9.12 -0.12 -23.33
CA GLY A 455 -8.30 0.64 -22.40
C GLY A 455 -7.77 -0.25 -21.30
N HIS A 456 -6.77 0.23 -20.56
CA HIS A 456 -6.14 -0.55 -19.51
C HIS A 456 -5.53 0.28 -18.39
N ARG A 457 -5.30 -0.40 -17.28
CA ARG A 457 -4.44 0.02 -16.16
C ARG A 457 -3.47 -1.10 -15.84
N LYS A 458 -2.17 -0.81 -15.82
CA LYS A 458 -1.14 -1.78 -15.47
C LYS A 458 -0.39 -1.37 -14.21
N ILE A 459 -0.21 -2.33 -13.29
CA ILE A 459 0.25 -2.05 -11.93
C ILE A 459 1.36 -3.03 -11.52
N LEU A 460 2.46 -2.48 -11.02
CA LEU A 460 3.45 -3.21 -10.23
C LEU A 460 3.20 -2.90 -8.75
N THR A 461 3.01 -3.94 -7.96
CA THR A 461 2.80 -3.86 -6.51
C THR A 461 3.95 -4.56 -5.79
N LEU A 462 4.48 -3.89 -4.77
CA LEU A 462 5.51 -4.39 -3.88
C LEU A 462 4.96 -4.39 -2.45
N PHE A 463 5.04 -5.52 -1.76
CA PHE A 463 4.70 -5.61 -0.34
C PHE A 463 5.97 -5.81 0.47
N LEU A 464 6.28 -4.84 1.32
CA LEU A 464 7.43 -4.89 2.22
C LEU A 464 7.05 -5.70 3.46
N VAL A 465 7.72 -6.83 3.66
CA VAL A 465 7.67 -7.59 4.92
C VAL A 465 8.42 -6.81 5.99
N ASP A 466 7.90 -6.78 7.22
CA ASP A 466 8.55 -6.14 8.37
C ASP A 466 10.00 -6.62 8.50
N PRO A 467 11.01 -5.74 8.30
CA PRO A 467 12.41 -6.15 8.33
C PRO A 467 12.91 -6.65 9.69
N HIS A 468 12.17 -6.41 10.79
CA HIS A 468 12.48 -6.99 12.10
C HIS A 468 12.17 -8.49 12.19
N ILE A 469 11.38 -9.02 11.26
CA ILE A 469 10.92 -10.41 11.26
C ILE A 469 11.32 -11.06 9.94
N ARG A 470 12.01 -12.20 10.02
CA ARG A 470 12.33 -13.02 8.84
C ARG A 470 11.31 -14.14 8.72
N ILE A 471 10.56 -14.14 7.62
CA ILE A 471 9.61 -15.22 7.29
C ILE A 471 10.21 -16.17 6.26
N ILE A 472 9.60 -17.34 6.09
CA ILE A 472 9.98 -18.30 5.04
C ILE A 472 9.88 -17.62 3.67
N SER A 473 10.95 -17.67 2.90
CA SER A 473 11.09 -16.97 1.62
C SER A 473 11.46 -17.90 0.48
N THR A 474 11.54 -17.36 -0.72
CA THR A 474 12.08 -18.07 -1.89
C THR A 474 13.58 -18.41 -1.77
N ALA A 475 14.29 -17.87 -0.77
CA ALA A 475 15.63 -18.35 -0.42
C ALA A 475 15.58 -19.70 0.32
N ASN A 476 14.49 -20.01 1.04
CA ASN A 476 14.34 -21.25 1.80
C ASN A 476 13.64 -22.34 0.98
N VAL A 477 12.73 -21.93 0.11
CA VAL A 477 11.83 -22.82 -0.63
C VAL A 477 12.27 -22.82 -2.09
N PRO A 478 12.69 -23.97 -2.65
CA PRO A 478 12.96 -24.06 -4.08
C PRO A 478 11.72 -23.75 -4.93
N PRO A 479 11.88 -23.35 -6.20
CA PRO A 479 10.75 -23.14 -7.09
C PRO A 479 9.87 -24.40 -7.16
N GLN A 480 8.56 -24.17 -7.06
CA GLN A 480 7.58 -25.23 -6.90
C GLN A 480 6.90 -25.61 -8.22
N ARG A 481 7.44 -25.10 -9.33
CA ARG A 481 6.88 -25.20 -10.68
C ARG A 481 7.41 -26.43 -11.41
N ARG A 482 6.52 -27.38 -11.72
CA ARG A 482 6.89 -28.60 -12.45
C ARG A 482 7.45 -28.29 -13.83
N ASP A 483 6.88 -27.33 -14.54
CA ASP A 483 7.35 -26.91 -15.85
C ASP A 483 8.81 -26.39 -15.83
N TRP A 484 9.19 -25.64 -14.79
CA TRP A 484 10.58 -25.17 -14.63
C TRP A 484 11.55 -26.32 -14.33
N TRP A 485 11.12 -27.26 -13.49
CA TRP A 485 11.91 -28.44 -13.15
C TRP A 485 12.12 -29.35 -14.35
N MET A 486 11.05 -29.59 -15.12
CA MET A 486 11.07 -30.38 -16.37
C MET A 486 12.07 -29.81 -17.38
N GLU A 487 11.93 -28.52 -17.70
CA GLU A 487 12.81 -27.83 -18.64
C GLU A 487 14.28 -27.91 -18.18
N HIS A 488 14.53 -27.74 -16.88
CA HIS A 488 15.88 -27.86 -16.34
C HIS A 488 16.43 -29.27 -16.52
N ILE A 489 15.69 -30.30 -16.12
CA ILE A 489 16.10 -31.70 -16.25
C ILE A 489 16.38 -32.05 -17.72
N GLU A 490 15.51 -31.65 -18.64
CA GLU A 490 15.68 -31.84 -20.08
C GLU A 490 16.98 -31.18 -20.57
N SER A 491 17.25 -29.94 -20.13
CA SER A 491 18.46 -29.20 -20.49
C SER A 491 19.76 -29.86 -20.00
N THR A 492 19.73 -30.58 -18.87
CA THR A 492 20.89 -31.32 -18.37
C THR A 492 21.17 -32.62 -19.11
N GLY A 493 20.19 -33.11 -19.89
CA GLY A 493 20.26 -34.43 -20.54
C GLY A 493 20.20 -35.61 -19.57
N ALA A 494 19.85 -35.40 -18.29
CA ALA A 494 19.79 -36.45 -17.28
C ALA A 494 18.80 -37.57 -17.65
N LEU A 495 17.64 -37.24 -18.23
CA LEU A 495 16.62 -38.22 -18.63
C LEU A 495 17.08 -39.12 -19.80
N LYS A 496 17.96 -38.64 -20.67
CA LYS A 496 18.47 -39.44 -21.80
C LYS A 496 19.30 -40.64 -21.35
N LYS A 497 19.74 -40.64 -20.09
CA LYS A 497 20.54 -41.72 -19.49
C LYS A 497 19.68 -42.77 -18.78
N LEU A 498 18.36 -42.58 -18.70
CA LEU A 498 17.44 -43.45 -17.98
C LEU A 498 16.57 -44.26 -18.96
N PRO A 499 16.20 -45.51 -18.60
CA PRO A 499 15.15 -46.26 -19.28
C PRO A 499 13.83 -45.49 -19.33
N LYS A 500 13.04 -45.70 -20.38
CA LYS A 500 11.79 -44.97 -20.61
C LYS A 500 10.81 -45.14 -19.44
N GLU A 501 10.77 -46.32 -18.84
CA GLU A 501 9.91 -46.63 -17.69
C GLU A 501 10.29 -45.79 -16.47
N LEU A 502 11.58 -45.59 -16.20
CA LEU A 502 12.04 -44.71 -15.11
C LEU A 502 11.79 -43.25 -15.42
N VAL A 503 11.92 -42.84 -16.70
CA VAL A 503 11.52 -41.50 -17.13
C VAL A 503 10.03 -41.31 -16.87
N ASP A 504 9.17 -42.21 -17.36
CA ASP A 504 7.72 -42.14 -17.18
C ASP A 504 7.31 -42.15 -15.69
N MET A 505 8.03 -42.88 -14.83
CA MET A 505 7.84 -42.84 -13.37
C MET A 505 8.29 -41.53 -12.72
N ILE A 506 9.43 -40.97 -13.13
CA ILE A 506 9.97 -39.69 -12.62
C ILE A 506 9.09 -38.52 -13.07
N LEU A 507 8.60 -38.57 -14.30
CA LEU A 507 7.69 -37.58 -14.85
C LEU A 507 6.29 -37.69 -14.23
N GLY A 508 5.96 -38.85 -13.67
CA GLY A 508 4.83 -39.08 -12.77
C GLY A 508 3.47 -39.05 -13.47
N SER A 509 2.67 -40.07 -13.18
CA SER A 509 1.34 -40.38 -13.75
C SER A 509 0.22 -39.38 -13.44
N GLY A 510 0.53 -38.18 -12.93
CA GLY A 510 -0.45 -37.15 -12.60
C GLY A 510 -1.16 -37.37 -11.26
N SER A 511 -0.51 -37.99 -10.28
CA SER A 511 -1.10 -38.21 -8.95
C SER A 511 -1.12 -36.90 -8.14
N GLU A 512 -2.14 -36.69 -7.30
CA GLU A 512 -2.25 -35.50 -6.43
C GLU A 512 -1.14 -35.39 -5.38
N ALA A 513 -0.26 -36.38 -5.26
CA ALA A 513 0.88 -36.38 -4.32
C ALA A 513 2.19 -35.91 -4.97
N ASP A 514 2.22 -35.67 -6.28
CA ASP A 514 3.45 -35.42 -7.03
C ASP A 514 3.94 -33.97 -6.80
N PHE A 515 5.19 -33.80 -6.36
CA PHE A 515 5.89 -32.52 -6.27
C PHE A 515 7.09 -32.53 -7.24
N PRO A 516 7.38 -31.45 -8.00
CA PRO A 516 6.79 -30.10 -7.93
C PRO A 516 5.35 -30.00 -8.48
N PHE A 517 4.65 -28.91 -8.16
CA PHE A 517 3.25 -28.71 -8.54
C PHE A 517 3.10 -28.40 -10.04
N ASN A 518 2.06 -28.95 -10.65
CA ASN A 518 1.65 -28.53 -11.99
C ASN A 518 0.78 -27.26 -11.93
N MET A 519 0.43 -26.70 -13.09
CA MET A 519 -0.35 -25.45 -13.16
C MET A 519 -1.80 -25.61 -12.68
N GLU A 520 -2.42 -26.77 -12.88
CA GLU A 520 -3.79 -27.05 -12.44
C GLU A 520 -3.88 -27.08 -10.92
N GLU A 521 -2.96 -27.80 -10.27
CA GLU A 521 -2.85 -27.84 -8.80
C GLU A 521 -2.57 -26.44 -8.23
N ALA A 522 -1.66 -25.68 -8.84
CA ALA A 522 -1.36 -24.33 -8.39
C ALA A 522 -2.58 -23.39 -8.50
N LYS A 523 -3.38 -23.53 -9.57
CA LYS A 523 -4.65 -22.79 -9.74
C LYS A 523 -5.70 -23.24 -8.71
N ARG A 524 -5.76 -24.52 -8.35
CA ARG A 524 -6.63 -25.04 -7.28
C ARG A 524 -6.23 -24.45 -5.92
N PHE A 525 -4.96 -24.52 -5.54
CA PHE A 525 -4.46 -23.92 -4.30
C PHE A 525 -4.71 -22.42 -4.23
N ARG A 526 -4.57 -21.71 -5.35
CA ARG A 526 -4.91 -20.28 -5.42
C ARG A 526 -6.37 -20.03 -5.07
N LEU A 527 -7.31 -20.83 -5.58
CA LEU A 527 -8.73 -20.67 -5.27
C LEU A 527 -9.02 -20.92 -3.79
N GLU A 528 -8.39 -21.94 -3.19
CA GLU A 528 -8.49 -22.21 -1.75
C GLU A 528 -7.93 -21.06 -0.91
N LEU A 529 -6.75 -20.56 -1.26
CA LEU A 529 -6.11 -19.40 -0.63
C LEU A 529 -6.99 -18.14 -0.74
N MET A 530 -7.58 -17.89 -1.90
CA MET A 530 -8.49 -16.76 -2.11
C MET A 530 -9.77 -16.87 -1.29
N ALA A 531 -10.34 -18.07 -1.17
CA ALA A 531 -11.50 -18.33 -0.33
C ALA A 531 -11.18 -18.07 1.15
N GLU A 532 -10.04 -18.58 1.63
CA GLU A 532 -9.56 -18.33 2.99
C GLU A 532 -9.40 -16.83 3.27
N ARG A 533 -8.77 -16.10 2.34
CA ARG A 533 -8.56 -14.65 2.48
C ARG A 533 -9.85 -13.85 2.43
N THR A 534 -10.80 -14.23 1.57
CA THR A 534 -12.11 -13.56 1.49
C THR A 534 -12.87 -13.69 2.80
N ALA A 535 -12.85 -14.88 3.41
CA ALA A 535 -13.45 -15.10 4.73
C ALA A 535 -12.81 -14.20 5.80
N ARG A 536 -11.47 -14.11 5.82
CA ARG A 536 -10.73 -13.25 6.76
C ARG A 536 -10.99 -11.76 6.57
N VAL A 537 -11.01 -11.28 5.33
CA VAL A 537 -11.33 -9.88 5.04
C VAL A 537 -12.73 -9.52 5.53
N THR A 538 -13.70 -10.43 5.34
CA THR A 538 -15.08 -10.23 5.81
C THR A 538 -15.15 -10.13 7.34
N GLU A 539 -14.45 -11.03 8.03
CA GLU A 539 -14.34 -11.02 9.49
C GLU A 539 -13.66 -9.74 10.00
N GLN A 540 -12.49 -9.38 9.46
CA GLN A 540 -11.78 -8.16 9.80
C GLN A 540 -12.62 -6.90 9.55
N ASP A 541 -13.33 -6.80 8.42
CA ASP A 541 -14.23 -5.68 8.12
C ASP A 541 -15.37 -5.57 9.15
N ARG A 542 -15.95 -6.70 9.56
CA ARG A 542 -16.97 -6.74 10.63
C ARG A 542 -16.41 -6.19 11.95
N HIS A 543 -15.24 -6.67 12.39
CA HIS A 543 -14.60 -6.20 13.63
C HIS A 543 -14.19 -4.73 13.54
N PHE A 544 -13.65 -4.31 12.41
CA PHE A 544 -13.29 -2.93 12.14
C PHE A 544 -14.50 -2.00 12.29
N ARG A 545 -15.67 -2.37 11.74
CA ARG A 545 -16.87 -1.54 11.84
C ARG A 545 -17.52 -1.53 13.22
N HIS A 546 -17.27 -2.54 14.05
CA HIS A 546 -17.93 -2.74 15.35
C HIS A 546 -17.55 -1.68 16.40
N ARG A 547 -16.41 -0.99 16.24
CA ARG A 547 -16.05 0.11 17.13
C ARG A 547 -17.00 1.28 16.93
N VAL A 548 -17.61 1.70 18.03
CA VAL A 548 -18.57 2.81 18.06
C VAL A 548 -18.04 3.98 18.87
N PHE A 549 -18.45 5.18 18.47
CA PHE A 549 -18.13 6.40 19.18
C PHE A 549 -18.95 6.49 20.48
N SER A 550 -18.30 6.63 21.64
CA SER A 550 -18.97 6.76 22.95
C SER A 550 -18.29 7.86 23.76
N LEU A 551 -19.08 8.80 24.30
CA LEU A 551 -18.62 9.82 25.23
C LEU A 551 -18.80 9.40 26.70
N CYS A 552 -19.49 8.29 26.98
CA CYS A 552 -19.67 7.80 28.33
C CYS A 552 -18.38 7.15 28.83
N GLU A 553 -17.87 7.61 29.98
CA GLU A 553 -16.86 6.88 30.74
C GLU A 553 -17.48 5.55 31.21
N HIS A 554 -16.81 4.43 30.94
CA HIS A 554 -17.10 3.15 31.57
C HIS A 554 -16.11 2.91 32.71
#